data_AF-A0A2V8V0U2-F1
#
_entry.id   AF-A0A2V8V0U2-F1
#
_cell.length_a   1.000
_cell.length_b   1.000
_cell.length_c   1.000
_cell.angle_alpha   90.00
_cell.angle_beta   90.00
_cell.angle_gamma   90.00
#
_symmetry.space_group_name_H-M   'P 1'
#
loop_
_entity.id
_entity.type
_entity.pdbx_description
1 polymer ?
#
loop_
_entity_poly.entity_id
_entity_poly.type
_entity_poly.pdbx_seq_one_letter_code
_entity_poly.pdbx_strand_id
1 'polypeptide(L)'
;MLVEKTEEAVRDGLQLERWLRAQSGDLTFFPLALGKKFRLPNRPEGFFGSLEINGQARTVMGCRQEVEFGRYESNDLASRLREFVLGEFLKRAHWTYDDGSPGGFTVEQNLYKAAGKSEYQQFSPDCRDGCIDWRQLGPEYDWVLLTVYIHDFVMDFGPIRKRFREAACVAPNTNFVHVVENPSKEYALEISVGYPFVEFAPIPNVFGFGPGKFGVAVKLFSFFLTRQNEVRARMFFAAAPRCAKVFDFGKRWPDPVYGGASLLQRLSMGKWNPSAFHDRVDMGMLVQHCRVHQALMDGVERVWRDWLGGASTPNSAR
;
A
#
# COMPACT_ATOMS: atom_id res chain seq x y z
N MET A 1 -19.00 -10.77 -9.33
CA MET A 1 -17.88 -11.60 -9.86
C MET A 1 -16.56 -10.88 -9.60
N LEU A 2 -15.41 -11.57 -9.49
CA LEU A 2 -14.12 -10.91 -9.14
C LEU A 2 -13.70 -9.83 -10.15
N VAL A 3 -13.96 -10.06 -11.44
CA VAL A 3 -13.75 -9.08 -12.52
C VAL A 3 -14.49 -7.76 -12.29
N GLU A 4 -15.77 -7.82 -11.91
CA GLU A 4 -16.59 -6.62 -11.63
C GLU A 4 -15.99 -5.84 -10.46
N LYS A 5 -15.60 -6.52 -9.38
CA LYS A 5 -14.92 -5.90 -8.24
C LYS A 5 -13.59 -5.27 -8.63
N THR A 6 -12.87 -5.85 -9.59
CA THR A 6 -11.63 -5.28 -10.12
C THR A 6 -11.89 -4.01 -10.93
N GLU A 7 -12.87 -4.00 -11.82
CA GLU A 7 -13.27 -2.81 -12.59
C GLU A 7 -13.75 -1.68 -11.66
N GLU A 8 -14.54 -2.01 -10.63
CA GLU A 8 -14.97 -1.08 -9.59
C GLU A 8 -13.78 -0.51 -8.82
N ALA A 9 -12.83 -1.36 -8.40
CA ALA A 9 -11.64 -0.94 -7.67
C ALA A 9 -10.77 0.01 -8.51
N VAL A 10 -10.61 -0.24 -9.81
CA VAL A 10 -9.89 0.66 -10.72
C VAL A 10 -10.62 2.00 -10.84
N ARG A 11 -11.92 1.99 -11.17
CA ARG A 11 -12.74 3.20 -11.33
C ARG A 11 -12.75 4.07 -10.07
N ASP A 12 -12.98 3.47 -8.91
CA ASP A 12 -13.16 4.17 -7.64
C ASP A 12 -11.80 4.57 -7.04
N GLY A 13 -10.80 3.69 -7.19
CA GLY A 13 -9.43 3.97 -6.78
C GLY A 13 -8.84 5.18 -7.50
N LEU A 14 -9.14 5.36 -8.79
CA LEU A 14 -8.69 6.54 -9.54
C LEU A 14 -9.31 7.84 -9.03
N GLN A 15 -10.54 7.82 -8.53
CA GLN A 15 -11.13 9.00 -7.89
C GLN A 15 -10.41 9.33 -6.58
N LEU A 16 -10.13 8.32 -5.76
CA LEU A 16 -9.39 8.49 -4.51
C LEU A 16 -7.95 8.96 -4.72
N GLU A 17 -7.27 8.42 -5.73
CA GLU A 17 -5.91 8.80 -6.12
C GLU A 17 -5.85 10.28 -6.56
N ARG A 18 -6.76 10.71 -7.44
CA ARG A 18 -6.84 12.11 -7.89
C ARG A 18 -7.13 13.05 -6.74
N TRP A 19 -8.05 12.67 -5.85
CA TRP A 19 -8.35 13.43 -4.64
C TRP A 19 -7.12 13.58 -3.75
N LEU A 20 -6.36 12.49 -3.50
CA LEU A 20 -5.12 12.54 -2.73
C LEU A 20 -4.09 13.49 -3.34
N ARG A 21 -3.87 13.42 -4.66
CA ARG A 21 -2.93 14.32 -5.33
C ARG A 21 -3.36 15.77 -5.19
N ALA A 22 -4.63 16.07 -5.46
CA ALA A 22 -5.18 17.43 -5.40
C ALA A 22 -5.16 18.02 -3.99
N GLN A 23 -5.40 17.20 -2.95
CA GLN A 23 -5.52 17.64 -1.56
C GLN A 23 -4.23 17.50 -0.75
N SER A 24 -3.15 16.98 -1.34
CA SER A 24 -1.92 16.66 -0.61
C SER A 24 -1.32 17.83 0.19
N GLY A 25 -1.59 19.08 -0.21
CA GLY A 25 -1.22 20.30 0.52
C GLY A 25 -2.22 20.78 1.58
N ASP A 26 -3.49 20.36 1.49
CA ASP A 26 -4.60 20.83 2.34
C ASP A 26 -4.95 19.84 3.47
N LEU A 27 -4.47 18.59 3.37
CA LEU A 27 -4.70 17.58 4.39
C LEU A 27 -4.02 17.96 5.71
N THR A 28 -4.77 17.86 6.81
CA THR A 28 -4.21 18.01 8.16
C THR A 28 -3.60 16.68 8.60
N PHE A 29 -2.28 16.64 8.63
CA PHE A 29 -1.51 15.48 9.07
C PHE A 29 -1.27 15.49 10.58
N PHE A 30 -1.27 14.30 11.18
CA PHE A 30 -0.84 14.07 12.56
C PHE A 30 0.27 13.01 12.60
N PRO A 31 1.26 13.14 13.50
CA PRO A 31 2.36 12.19 13.56
C PRO A 31 1.89 10.81 14.04
N LEU A 32 2.47 9.74 13.48
CA LEU A 32 2.24 8.37 13.90
C LEU A 32 3.45 7.82 14.65
N ALA A 33 3.29 7.48 15.92
CA ALA A 33 4.37 6.90 16.71
C ALA A 33 4.51 5.39 16.41
N LEU A 34 5.52 4.99 15.63
CA LEU A 34 5.72 3.57 15.31
C LEU A 34 6.27 2.74 16.48
N GLY A 35 6.80 3.38 17.53
CA GLY A 35 7.20 2.70 18.77
C GLY A 35 8.38 1.73 18.63
N LYS A 36 9.15 1.81 17.54
CA LYS A 36 10.37 1.03 17.29
C LYS A 36 11.34 1.89 16.47
N LYS A 37 12.64 1.69 16.68
CA LYS A 37 13.68 2.23 15.79
C LYS A 37 13.81 1.34 14.55
N PHE A 38 13.68 1.94 13.38
CA PHE A 38 13.89 1.29 12.09
C PHE A 38 15.27 1.63 11.54
N ARG A 39 15.68 0.88 10.52
CA ARG A 39 17.00 1.09 9.91
C ARG A 39 17.01 2.36 9.08
N LEU A 40 16.02 2.53 8.20
CA LEU A 40 15.89 3.76 7.42
C LEU A 40 15.19 4.87 8.22
N PRO A 41 15.70 6.12 8.14
CA PRO A 41 14.97 7.28 8.63
C PRO A 41 13.60 7.36 7.97
N ASN A 42 12.57 7.64 8.77
CA ASN A 42 11.22 7.75 8.27
C ASN A 42 10.40 8.80 9.02
N ARG A 43 9.41 9.34 8.30
CA ARG A 43 8.42 10.30 8.82
C ARG A 43 7.02 9.80 8.49
N PRO A 44 6.39 9.04 9.40
CA PRO A 44 5.04 8.52 9.24
C PRO A 44 4.02 9.48 9.85
N GLU A 45 3.01 9.81 9.06
CA GLU A 45 1.94 10.72 9.40
C GLU A 45 0.60 10.13 8.97
N GLY A 46 -0.43 10.29 9.78
CA GLY A 46 -1.80 9.91 9.46
C GLY A 46 -2.62 11.15 9.11
N PHE A 47 -3.75 10.93 8.46
CA PHE A 47 -4.74 11.96 8.22
C PHE A 47 -6.14 11.36 8.20
N PHE A 48 -7.12 12.22 8.48
CA PHE A 48 -8.52 11.96 8.21
C PHE A 48 -9.03 12.98 7.20
N GLY A 49 -10.01 12.58 6.39
CA GLY A 49 -10.58 13.44 5.37
C GLY A 49 -11.99 13.02 5.02
N SER A 50 -12.53 13.65 3.98
CA SER A 50 -13.78 13.24 3.36
C SER A 50 -13.70 13.57 1.88
N LEU A 51 -14.26 12.69 1.06
CA LEU A 51 -14.36 12.88 -0.38
C LEU A 51 -15.69 12.33 -0.90
N GLU A 52 -16.07 12.74 -2.09
CA GLU A 52 -17.16 12.11 -2.83
C GLU A 52 -16.59 11.06 -3.80
N ILE A 53 -17.10 9.83 -3.76
CA ILE A 53 -16.81 8.78 -4.75
C ILE A 53 -18.15 8.33 -5.34
N ASN A 54 -18.28 8.41 -6.67
CA ASN A 54 -19.51 8.07 -7.39
C ASN A 54 -20.77 8.76 -6.84
N GLY A 55 -20.68 10.06 -6.50
CA GLY A 55 -21.82 10.82 -5.96
C GLY A 55 -22.13 10.54 -4.49
N GLN A 56 -21.30 9.76 -3.78
CA GLN A 56 -21.51 9.44 -2.37
C GLN A 56 -20.38 10.00 -1.51
N ALA A 57 -20.73 10.81 -0.51
CA ALA A 57 -19.79 11.27 0.50
C ALA A 57 -19.26 10.09 1.34
N ARG A 58 -17.94 10.00 1.47
CA ARG A 58 -17.24 8.97 2.24
C ARG A 58 -16.18 9.61 3.12
N THR A 59 -16.07 9.13 4.36
CA THR A 59 -14.96 9.47 5.24
C THR A 59 -13.68 8.80 4.76
N VAL A 60 -12.53 9.43 4.98
CA VAL A 60 -11.22 8.89 4.58
C VAL A 60 -10.34 8.77 5.80
N MET A 61 -9.59 7.68 5.87
CA MET A 61 -8.39 7.57 6.69
C MET A 61 -7.23 7.15 5.80
N GLY A 62 -6.05 7.67 6.10
CA GLY A 62 -4.86 7.29 5.38
C GLY A 62 -3.59 7.69 6.11
N CYS A 63 -2.47 7.30 5.53
CA CYS A 63 -1.16 7.68 6.02
C CYS A 63 -0.24 8.08 4.86
N ARG A 64 0.64 9.03 5.16
CA ARG A 64 1.83 9.39 4.38
C ARG A 64 3.04 8.90 5.15
N GLN A 65 3.98 8.26 4.46
CA GLN A 65 5.24 7.89 5.08
C GLN A 65 6.38 8.19 4.12
N GLU A 66 7.27 9.07 4.54
CA GLU A 66 8.51 9.34 3.82
C GLU A 66 9.64 8.50 4.40
N VAL A 67 10.49 7.98 3.52
CA VAL A 67 11.64 7.14 3.84
C VAL A 67 12.84 7.62 3.03
N GLU A 68 13.99 7.76 3.68
CA GLU A 68 15.22 8.26 3.07
C GLU A 68 16.20 7.09 2.85
N PHE A 69 16.59 6.86 1.59
CA PHE A 69 17.57 5.81 1.24
C PHE A 69 19.01 6.35 1.24
N GLY A 70 19.17 7.67 1.17
CA GLY A 70 20.46 8.35 1.19
C GLY A 70 20.98 8.71 -0.20
N ARG A 71 22.25 9.12 -0.25
CA ARG A 71 22.94 9.60 -1.45
C ARG A 71 23.68 8.48 -2.18
N TYR A 72 23.68 8.54 -3.51
CA TYR A 72 24.37 7.60 -4.38
C TYR A 72 25.32 8.33 -5.35
N GLU A 73 26.49 7.76 -5.60
CA GLU A 73 27.48 8.28 -6.54
C GLU A 73 27.38 7.49 -7.85
N SER A 74 26.48 7.90 -8.75
CA SER A 74 26.32 7.28 -10.07
C SER A 74 25.84 8.34 -11.09
N ASN A 75 26.42 8.29 -12.29
CA ASN A 75 26.05 9.20 -13.39
C ASN A 75 24.78 8.75 -14.14
N ASP A 76 24.34 7.50 -13.94
CA ASP A 76 23.18 6.88 -14.58
C ASP A 76 22.01 6.66 -13.60
N LEU A 77 22.05 7.32 -12.43
CA LEU A 77 21.16 7.10 -11.30
C LEU A 77 19.68 7.25 -11.66
N ALA A 78 19.33 8.26 -12.47
CA ALA A 78 17.96 8.48 -12.94
C ALA A 78 17.44 7.29 -13.76
N SER A 79 18.25 6.77 -14.69
CA SER A 79 17.91 5.61 -15.51
C SER A 79 17.81 4.34 -14.68
N ARG A 80 18.75 4.10 -13.76
CA ARG A 80 18.71 2.95 -12.85
C ARG A 80 17.51 2.98 -11.92
N LEU A 81 17.15 4.15 -11.41
CA LEU A 81 15.98 4.34 -10.57
C LEU A 81 14.70 4.02 -11.34
N ARG A 82 14.59 4.52 -12.58
CA ARG A 82 13.46 4.21 -13.47
C ARG A 82 13.33 2.71 -13.73
N GLU A 83 14.43 2.06 -14.09
CA GLU A 83 14.44 0.62 -14.33
C GLU A 83 14.06 -0.16 -13.08
N PHE A 84 14.60 0.22 -11.92
CA PHE A 84 14.30 -0.45 -10.67
C PHE A 84 12.81 -0.33 -10.33
N VAL A 85 12.26 0.89 -10.31
CA VAL A 85 10.89 1.11 -9.87
C VAL A 85 9.88 0.45 -10.81
N LEU A 86 10.08 0.55 -12.12
CA LEU A 86 9.12 0.04 -13.11
C LEU A 86 9.31 -1.45 -13.42
N GLY A 87 10.54 -1.95 -13.37
CA GLY A 87 10.89 -3.32 -13.77
C GLY A 87 11.11 -4.30 -12.61
N GLU A 88 11.72 -3.84 -11.50
CA GLU A 88 12.32 -4.74 -10.51
C GLU A 88 11.73 -4.62 -9.09
N PHE A 89 11.15 -3.47 -8.72
CA PHE A 89 10.79 -3.16 -7.33
C PHE A 89 9.92 -4.24 -6.69
N LEU A 90 8.78 -4.57 -7.29
CA LEU A 90 7.91 -5.62 -6.76
C LEU A 90 8.49 -7.03 -6.97
N LYS A 91 9.23 -7.26 -8.05
CA LYS A 91 9.87 -8.56 -8.31
C LYS A 91 10.91 -8.92 -7.27
N ARG A 92 11.58 -7.92 -6.67
CA ARG A 92 12.64 -8.11 -5.67
C ARG A 92 12.23 -7.74 -4.26
N ALA A 93 10.98 -7.35 -4.05
CA ALA A 93 10.44 -7.02 -2.73
C ALA A 93 10.16 -8.29 -1.90
N HIS A 94 11.08 -9.25 -1.87
CA HIS A 94 10.99 -10.50 -1.11
C HIS A 94 12.37 -10.92 -0.61
N TRP A 95 12.40 -11.56 0.56
CA TRP A 95 13.63 -12.07 1.15
C TRP A 95 13.31 -13.14 2.19
N THR A 96 14.36 -13.79 2.69
CA THR A 96 14.29 -14.70 3.84
C THR A 96 15.08 -14.08 4.99
N TYR A 97 14.48 -14.03 6.18
CA TYR A 97 15.14 -13.62 7.41
C TYR A 97 16.09 -14.70 7.93
N ASP A 98 16.99 -14.35 8.86
CA ASP A 98 17.95 -15.28 9.45
C ASP A 98 17.29 -16.48 10.16
N ASP A 99 16.04 -16.32 10.62
CA ASP A 99 15.22 -17.38 11.22
C ASP A 99 14.51 -18.28 10.21
N GLY A 100 14.76 -18.08 8.90
CA GLY A 100 14.13 -18.81 7.81
C GLY A 100 12.72 -18.33 7.44
N SER A 101 12.16 -17.33 8.15
CA SER A 101 10.85 -16.80 7.81
C SER A 101 10.89 -15.93 6.55
N PRO A 102 9.83 -15.95 5.71
CA PRO A 102 9.76 -15.06 4.56
C PRO A 102 9.49 -13.62 4.99
N GLY A 103 10.04 -12.68 4.23
CA GLY A 103 9.78 -11.24 4.31
C GLY A 103 9.40 -10.65 2.97
N GLY A 104 8.84 -9.45 3.00
CA GLY A 104 8.33 -8.75 1.83
C GLY A 104 7.03 -9.36 1.30
N PHE A 105 6.99 -9.58 -0.01
CA PHE A 105 5.81 -10.00 -0.76
C PHE A 105 6.09 -11.22 -1.64
N THR A 106 5.09 -12.09 -1.75
CA THR A 106 4.96 -12.95 -2.93
C THR A 106 3.82 -12.40 -3.77
N VAL A 107 4.00 -12.36 -5.08
CA VAL A 107 3.00 -11.82 -6.02
C VAL A 107 2.58 -12.93 -6.97
N GLU A 108 1.28 -13.05 -7.17
CA GLU A 108 0.68 -13.98 -8.12
C GLU A 108 -0.21 -13.21 -9.12
N GLN A 109 -0.03 -13.46 -10.40
CA GLN A 109 -0.82 -12.90 -11.50
C GLN A 109 -2.05 -13.76 -11.75
N ASN A 110 -3.25 -13.18 -11.66
CA ASN A 110 -4.51 -13.93 -11.78
C ASN A 110 -5.18 -13.68 -13.13
N LEU A 111 -5.81 -12.51 -13.26
CA LEU A 111 -6.64 -12.10 -14.38
C LEU A 111 -6.07 -10.82 -14.97
N TYR A 112 -6.35 -10.55 -16.23
CA TYR A 112 -6.04 -9.28 -16.85
C TYR A 112 -7.09 -8.87 -17.86
N LYS A 113 -7.14 -7.57 -18.12
CA LYS A 113 -7.82 -7.00 -19.26
C LYS A 113 -6.76 -6.52 -20.24
N ALA A 114 -6.77 -7.08 -21.45
CA ALA A 114 -5.82 -6.66 -22.48
C ALA A 114 -6.14 -5.23 -22.95
N ALA A 115 -5.11 -4.49 -23.33
CA ALA A 115 -5.23 -3.11 -23.74
C ALA A 115 -6.26 -2.93 -24.87
N GLY A 116 -7.23 -2.04 -24.66
CA GLY A 116 -8.26 -1.71 -25.65
C GLY A 116 -9.24 -2.85 -25.97
N LYS A 117 -9.24 -3.96 -25.23
CA LYS A 117 -10.17 -5.08 -25.40
C LYS A 117 -11.23 -5.08 -24.30
N SER A 118 -12.43 -5.55 -24.64
CA SER A 118 -13.52 -5.75 -23.67
C SER A 118 -13.44 -7.10 -22.94
N GLU A 119 -12.59 -8.01 -23.42
CA GLU A 119 -12.48 -9.37 -22.89
C GLU A 119 -11.46 -9.48 -21.76
N TYR A 120 -11.76 -10.37 -20.81
CA TYR A 120 -10.92 -10.70 -19.68
C TYR A 120 -10.26 -12.05 -19.90
N GLN A 121 -8.99 -12.14 -19.56
CA GLN A 121 -8.21 -13.37 -19.71
C GLN A 121 -7.56 -13.74 -18.37
N GLN A 122 -7.24 -15.03 -18.23
CA GLN A 122 -6.51 -15.55 -17.10
C GLN A 122 -5.07 -15.84 -17.53
N PHE A 123 -4.11 -15.58 -16.66
CA PHE A 123 -2.74 -16.03 -16.91
C PHE A 123 -2.69 -17.57 -16.90
N SER A 124 -1.95 -18.14 -17.86
CA SER A 124 -1.59 -19.55 -17.85
C SER A 124 -0.87 -19.87 -16.53
N PRO A 125 -1.02 -21.09 -15.98
CA PRO A 125 -0.41 -21.47 -14.70
C PRO A 125 1.08 -21.13 -14.60
N ASP A 126 1.83 -21.34 -15.68
CA ASP A 126 3.28 -21.11 -15.74
C ASP A 126 3.67 -19.62 -15.72
N CYS A 127 2.72 -18.71 -15.98
CA CYS A 127 2.92 -17.27 -15.98
C CYS A 127 2.32 -16.58 -14.74
N ARG A 128 1.79 -17.34 -13.78
CA ARG A 128 1.18 -16.76 -12.57
C ARG A 128 2.19 -16.33 -11.54
N ASP A 129 3.36 -16.97 -11.48
CA ASP A 129 4.35 -16.61 -10.48
C ASP A 129 5.06 -15.30 -10.86
N GLY A 130 5.27 -14.45 -9.87
CA GLY A 130 5.97 -13.18 -10.02
C GLY A 130 5.07 -11.97 -10.28
N CYS A 131 5.73 -10.85 -10.59
CA CYS A 131 5.08 -9.55 -10.78
C CYS A 131 5.19 -9.07 -12.23
N ILE A 132 4.25 -8.23 -12.63
CA ILE A 132 4.25 -7.55 -13.92
C ILE A 132 5.37 -6.51 -14.01
N ASP A 133 5.80 -6.21 -15.22
CA ASP A 133 6.53 -4.99 -15.50
C ASP A 133 5.54 -3.83 -15.64
N TRP A 134 5.71 -2.77 -14.86
CA TRP A 134 4.79 -1.64 -14.83
C TRP A 134 4.67 -0.94 -16.19
N ARG A 135 5.68 -1.07 -17.06
CA ARG A 135 5.68 -0.51 -18.42
C ARG A 135 4.70 -1.20 -19.36
N GLN A 136 4.25 -2.41 -19.01
CA GLN A 136 3.27 -3.16 -19.79
C GLN A 136 1.83 -2.66 -19.57
N LEU A 137 1.58 -1.87 -18.51
CA LEU A 137 0.28 -1.26 -18.26
C LEU A 137 0.04 -0.09 -19.24
N GLY A 138 -1.02 -0.20 -20.04
CA GLY A 138 -1.36 0.69 -21.14
C GLY A 138 -1.05 0.04 -22.50
N PRO A 139 0.21 -0.33 -22.80
CA PRO A 139 0.54 -1.00 -24.06
C PRO A 139 -0.02 -2.43 -24.19
N GLU A 140 0.08 -3.25 -23.14
CA GLU A 140 -0.36 -4.65 -23.17
C GLU A 140 -1.63 -4.88 -22.35
N TYR A 141 -1.73 -4.21 -21.20
CA TYR A 141 -2.80 -4.44 -20.24
C TYR A 141 -3.49 -3.13 -19.85
N ASP A 142 -4.82 -3.10 -19.88
CA ASP A 142 -5.58 -2.04 -19.22
C ASP A 142 -5.40 -2.15 -17.70
N TRP A 143 -5.58 -3.35 -17.14
CA TRP A 143 -5.28 -3.64 -15.76
C TRP A 143 -4.91 -5.12 -15.58
N VAL A 144 -4.20 -5.41 -14.49
CA VAL A 144 -3.86 -6.78 -14.08
C VAL A 144 -4.31 -6.99 -12.64
N LEU A 145 -4.97 -8.10 -12.37
CA LEU A 145 -5.35 -8.53 -11.03
C LEU A 145 -4.22 -9.35 -10.42
N LEU A 146 -3.59 -8.81 -9.38
CA LEU A 146 -2.53 -9.45 -8.62
C LEU A 146 -3.04 -9.89 -7.25
N THR A 147 -2.61 -11.06 -6.79
CA THR A 147 -2.67 -11.43 -5.38
C THR A 147 -1.31 -11.14 -4.76
N VAL A 148 -1.28 -10.30 -3.74
CA VAL A 148 -0.06 -9.96 -2.99
C VAL A 148 -0.15 -10.61 -1.62
N TYR A 149 0.70 -11.60 -1.38
CA TYR A 149 0.88 -12.22 -0.07
C TYR A 149 1.85 -11.37 0.76
N ILE A 150 1.41 -10.95 1.94
CA ILE A 150 2.15 -10.03 2.82
C ILE A 150 2.78 -10.85 3.94
N HIS A 151 4.11 -11.01 3.90
CA HIS A 151 4.81 -11.88 4.85
C HIS A 151 5.13 -11.18 6.17
N ASP A 152 5.32 -9.85 6.14
CA ASP A 152 5.71 -9.04 7.30
C ASP A 152 4.54 -8.47 8.11
N PHE A 153 3.36 -9.08 8.00
CA PHE A 153 2.23 -8.71 8.83
C PHE A 153 2.36 -9.28 10.24
N VAL A 154 3.08 -8.55 11.09
CA VAL A 154 3.35 -8.93 12.48
C VAL A 154 2.67 -7.97 13.44
N MET A 155 1.79 -8.48 14.30
CA MET A 155 1.13 -7.70 15.35
C MET A 155 1.67 -8.08 16.72
N ASP A 156 1.79 -7.07 17.59
CA ASP A 156 2.15 -7.22 18.99
C ASP A 156 0.87 -7.08 19.86
N PHE A 157 0.55 -8.12 20.63
CA PHE A 157 -0.54 -8.18 21.60
C PHE A 157 0.05 -8.27 23.01
N GLY A 158 0.50 -7.13 23.54
CA GLY A 158 1.25 -7.08 24.79
C GLY A 158 2.57 -7.86 24.65
N PRO A 159 2.82 -8.92 25.45
CA PRO A 159 4.04 -9.72 25.35
C PRO A 159 4.05 -10.70 24.16
N ILE A 160 2.90 -10.90 23.50
CA ILE A 160 2.77 -11.89 22.43
C ILE A 160 2.97 -11.21 21.07
N ARG A 161 4.02 -11.58 20.36
CA ARG A 161 4.22 -11.22 18.96
C ARG A 161 3.68 -12.33 18.05
N LYS A 162 2.81 -11.99 17.10
CA LYS A 162 2.22 -12.95 16.17
C LYS A 162 2.33 -12.48 14.72
N ARG A 163 2.87 -13.34 13.86
CA ARG A 163 2.86 -13.19 12.40
C ARG A 163 1.56 -13.77 11.85
N PHE A 164 0.85 -13.02 11.02
CA PHE A 164 -0.35 -13.49 10.35
C PHE A 164 -0.07 -13.73 8.87
N ARG A 165 -0.78 -14.70 8.30
CA ARG A 165 -0.85 -14.87 6.85
C ARG A 165 -1.89 -13.90 6.33
N GLU A 166 -1.46 -12.93 5.56
CA GLU A 166 -2.33 -11.91 5.00
C GLU A 166 -2.10 -11.83 3.49
N ALA A 167 -3.17 -11.60 2.73
CA ALA A 167 -3.09 -11.45 1.29
C ALA A 167 -4.11 -10.43 0.79
N ALA A 168 -3.76 -9.69 -0.25
CA ALA A 168 -4.62 -8.70 -0.87
C ALA A 168 -4.75 -8.94 -2.37
N CYS A 169 -5.95 -8.81 -2.92
CA CYS A 169 -6.11 -8.60 -4.35
C CYS A 169 -5.96 -7.12 -4.68
N VAL A 170 -5.14 -6.79 -5.67
CA VAL A 170 -4.88 -5.41 -6.11
C VAL A 170 -4.91 -5.33 -7.64
N ALA A 171 -5.20 -4.15 -8.17
CA ALA A 171 -5.40 -3.98 -9.62
C ALA A 171 -4.58 -2.83 -10.23
N PRO A 172 -3.25 -3.00 -10.40
CA PRO A 172 -2.43 -2.04 -11.15
C PRO A 172 -3.04 -1.66 -12.50
N ASN A 173 -2.96 -0.37 -12.82
CA ASN A 173 -3.44 0.24 -14.06
C ASN A 173 -2.50 1.40 -14.43
N THR A 174 -2.38 1.68 -15.73
CA THR A 174 -1.45 2.71 -16.26
C THR A 174 -1.64 4.09 -15.63
N ASN A 175 -2.86 4.45 -15.22
CA ASN A 175 -3.15 5.74 -14.60
C ASN A 175 -2.61 5.87 -13.16
N PHE A 176 -2.09 4.80 -12.56
CA PHE A 176 -1.36 4.84 -11.29
C PHE A 176 0.16 4.89 -11.49
N VAL A 177 0.64 4.91 -12.73
CA VAL A 177 2.06 5.00 -13.09
C VAL A 177 2.36 6.41 -13.56
N HIS A 178 3.31 7.08 -12.92
CA HIS A 178 3.74 8.42 -13.32
C HIS A 178 5.25 8.51 -13.33
N VAL A 179 5.79 9.10 -14.39
CA VAL A 179 7.21 9.46 -14.48
C VAL A 179 7.25 10.94 -14.79
N VAL A 180 7.72 11.72 -13.83
CA VAL A 180 7.74 13.18 -13.92
C VAL A 180 9.18 13.66 -13.79
N GLU A 181 9.69 14.26 -14.86
CA GLU A 181 10.99 14.94 -14.86
C GLU A 181 10.84 16.32 -14.21
N ASN A 182 11.79 16.68 -13.34
CA ASN A 182 11.81 17.96 -12.61
C ASN A 182 10.47 18.34 -11.94
N PRO A 183 9.87 17.47 -11.11
CA PRO A 183 8.56 17.73 -10.52
C PRO A 183 8.57 18.94 -9.56
N SER A 184 9.74 19.33 -9.06
CA SER A 184 9.92 20.53 -8.24
C SER A 184 11.34 21.10 -8.36
N LYS A 185 11.61 22.20 -7.63
CA LYS A 185 12.97 22.74 -7.52
C LYS A 185 13.95 21.78 -6.81
N GLU A 186 13.44 20.94 -5.91
CA GLU A 186 14.23 20.00 -5.09
C GLU A 186 14.55 18.70 -5.85
N TYR A 187 13.60 18.21 -6.62
CA TYR A 187 13.68 16.89 -7.25
C TYR A 187 13.98 16.97 -8.74
N ALA A 188 14.91 16.14 -9.20
CA ALA A 188 15.23 15.95 -10.60
C ALA A 188 14.27 14.96 -11.28
N LEU A 189 13.76 13.97 -10.55
CA LEU A 189 12.88 12.92 -11.07
C LEU A 189 11.94 12.42 -9.98
N GLU A 190 10.68 12.17 -10.34
CA GLU A 190 9.72 11.34 -9.58
C GLU A 190 9.29 10.17 -10.46
N ILE A 191 9.34 8.95 -9.92
CA ILE A 191 8.69 7.77 -10.49
C ILE A 191 7.72 7.23 -9.47
N SER A 192 6.43 7.22 -9.82
CA SER A 192 5.35 6.76 -8.98
C SER A 192 4.70 5.52 -9.58
N VAL A 193 4.45 4.51 -8.75
CA VAL A 193 3.67 3.31 -9.08
C VAL A 193 2.64 3.06 -7.98
N GLY A 194 1.51 2.47 -8.31
CA GLY A 194 0.46 2.24 -7.34
C GLY A 194 -0.67 1.35 -7.83
N TYR A 195 -1.54 1.01 -6.91
CA TYR A 195 -2.69 0.17 -7.20
C TYR A 195 -3.84 0.43 -6.23
N PRO A 196 -5.09 0.23 -6.68
CA PRO A 196 -6.23 0.08 -5.80
C PRO A 196 -6.30 -1.35 -5.24
N PHE A 197 -6.90 -1.46 -4.06
CA PHE A 197 -7.28 -2.74 -3.47
C PHE A 197 -8.65 -3.18 -4.00
N VAL A 198 -8.76 -4.46 -4.32
CA VAL A 198 -10.02 -5.11 -4.66
C VAL A 198 -10.69 -5.56 -3.37
N GLU A 199 -12.00 -5.33 -3.24
CA GLU A 199 -12.80 -5.77 -2.10
C GLU A 199 -13.07 -7.30 -2.16
N PHE A 200 -11.99 -8.07 -2.10
CA PHE A 200 -11.95 -9.52 -2.04
C PHE A 200 -10.76 -9.94 -1.16
N ALA A 201 -11.00 -10.84 -0.21
CA ALA A 201 -9.98 -11.35 0.71
C ALA A 201 -9.56 -12.76 0.25
N PRO A 202 -8.36 -12.91 -0.37
CA PRO A 202 -7.87 -14.22 -0.81
C PRO A 202 -7.67 -15.19 0.36
N ILE A 203 -7.25 -14.65 1.50
CA ILE A 203 -7.16 -15.37 2.77
C ILE A 203 -8.23 -14.78 3.69
N PRO A 204 -9.30 -15.53 4.01
CA PRO A 204 -10.29 -15.08 4.98
C PRO A 204 -9.64 -14.77 6.33
N ASN A 205 -9.99 -13.62 6.90
CA ASN A 205 -9.53 -13.18 8.22
C ASN A 205 -10.71 -12.61 9.04
N VAL A 206 -10.47 -12.37 10.33
CA VAL A 206 -11.48 -11.86 11.28
C VAL A 206 -11.44 -10.33 11.44
N PHE A 207 -10.59 -9.64 10.67
CA PHE A 207 -10.45 -8.19 10.78
C PHE A 207 -11.58 -7.50 10.00
N GLY A 208 -12.13 -6.43 10.59
CA GLY A 208 -13.15 -5.61 9.96
C GLY A 208 -12.57 -4.49 9.08
N PHE A 209 -11.26 -4.30 9.13
CA PHE A 209 -10.51 -3.36 8.30
C PHE A 209 -9.17 -3.96 7.90
N GLY A 210 -8.96 -4.10 6.59
CA GLY A 210 -7.82 -4.82 6.03
C GLY A 210 -8.08 -5.26 4.60
N PRO A 211 -7.15 -6.03 4.01
CA PRO A 211 -7.30 -6.58 2.67
C PRO A 211 -8.66 -7.26 2.45
N GLY A 212 -9.32 -6.87 1.35
CA GLY A 212 -10.64 -7.38 0.99
C GLY A 212 -11.83 -6.82 1.77
N LYS A 213 -11.61 -5.90 2.72
CA LYS A 213 -12.65 -5.24 3.51
C LYS A 213 -12.76 -3.74 3.27
N PHE A 214 -11.83 -3.16 2.51
CA PHE A 214 -11.89 -1.76 2.11
C PHE A 214 -13.00 -1.57 1.08
N GLY A 215 -13.83 -0.54 1.26
CA GLY A 215 -14.78 -0.14 0.22
C GLY A 215 -14.02 0.34 -1.03
N VAL A 216 -13.14 1.31 -0.84
CA VAL A 216 -12.14 1.78 -1.81
C VAL A 216 -10.85 1.98 -1.04
N ALA A 217 -9.72 1.51 -1.55
CA ALA A 217 -8.42 1.87 -1.02
C ALA A 217 -7.37 1.90 -2.11
N VAL A 218 -6.35 2.74 -1.93
CA VAL A 218 -5.20 2.83 -2.83
C VAL A 218 -3.90 2.77 -2.04
N LYS A 219 -2.86 2.21 -2.65
CA LYS A 219 -1.48 2.30 -2.20
C LYS A 219 -0.61 2.85 -3.31
N LEU A 220 0.10 3.93 -3.01
CA LEU A 220 0.95 4.65 -3.94
C LEU A 220 2.38 4.69 -3.39
N PHE A 221 3.35 4.40 -4.25
CA PHE A 221 4.78 4.48 -3.97
C PHE A 221 5.40 5.49 -4.93
N SER A 222 5.93 6.59 -4.41
CA SER A 222 6.58 7.64 -5.18
C SER A 222 8.05 7.69 -4.81
N PHE A 223 8.94 7.45 -5.78
CA PHE A 223 10.38 7.50 -5.61
C PHE A 223 10.93 8.77 -6.23
N PHE A 224 11.66 9.53 -5.41
CA PHE A 224 12.21 10.83 -5.77
C PHE A 224 13.73 10.75 -5.83
N LEU A 225 14.29 11.33 -6.89
CA LEU A 225 15.71 11.63 -7.01
C LEU A 225 15.90 13.14 -6.80
N THR A 226 16.68 13.53 -5.79
CA THR A 226 17.05 14.94 -5.58
C THR A 226 18.12 15.37 -6.58
N ARG A 227 18.30 16.69 -6.73
CA ARG A 227 19.40 17.24 -7.52
C ARG A 227 20.80 16.95 -6.94
N GLN A 228 20.87 16.49 -5.70
CA GLN A 228 22.09 16.11 -5.00
C GLN A 228 22.32 14.58 -4.99
N ASN A 229 21.62 13.85 -5.87
CA ASN A 229 21.68 12.39 -5.99
C ASN A 229 21.23 11.63 -4.72
N GLU A 230 20.32 12.21 -3.95
CA GLU A 230 19.65 11.50 -2.86
C GLU A 230 18.38 10.83 -3.37
N VAL A 231 18.12 9.63 -2.88
CA VAL A 231 16.88 8.90 -3.15
C VAL A 231 15.99 8.92 -1.92
N ARG A 232 14.73 9.29 -2.14
CA ARG A 232 13.67 9.23 -1.12
C ARG A 232 12.48 8.47 -1.68
N ALA A 233 11.75 7.78 -0.83
CA ALA A 233 10.45 7.22 -1.19
C ALA A 233 9.36 7.85 -0.31
N ARG A 234 8.23 8.18 -0.92
CA ARG A 234 7.01 8.55 -0.23
C ARG A 234 5.95 7.52 -0.54
N MET A 235 5.37 6.96 0.51
CA MET A 235 4.21 6.08 0.40
C MET A 235 2.97 6.79 0.86
N PHE A 236 1.89 6.63 0.10
CA PHE A 236 0.55 6.93 0.53
C PHE A 236 -0.29 5.66 0.59
N PHE A 237 -1.07 5.55 1.65
CA PHE A 237 -2.21 4.65 1.73
C PHE A 237 -3.42 5.47 2.11
N ALA A 238 -4.56 5.22 1.47
CA ALA A 238 -5.84 5.76 1.89
C ALA A 238 -6.94 4.75 1.66
N ALA A 239 -7.94 4.78 2.53
CA ALA A 239 -9.16 3.98 2.42
C ALA A 239 -10.40 4.84 2.69
N ALA A 240 -11.46 4.55 1.94
CA ALA A 240 -12.76 5.18 2.03
C ALA A 240 -13.88 4.12 1.87
N PRO A 241 -14.86 4.03 2.78
CA PRO A 241 -14.98 4.80 4.02
C PRO A 241 -13.88 4.45 5.03
N ARG A 242 -13.79 5.23 6.12
CA ARG A 242 -13.06 4.82 7.33
C ARG A 242 -13.58 3.47 7.84
N CYS A 243 -12.76 2.84 8.68
CA CYS A 243 -13.07 1.58 9.34
C CYS A 243 -14.45 1.61 10.03
N ALA A 244 -15.35 0.72 9.59
CA ALA A 244 -16.68 0.56 10.21
C ALA A 244 -16.68 -0.49 11.33
N LYS A 245 -15.69 -1.39 11.36
CA LYS A 245 -15.52 -2.45 12.35
C LYS A 245 -14.05 -2.77 12.55
N VAL A 246 -13.64 -3.02 13.79
CA VAL A 246 -12.30 -3.55 14.09
C VAL A 246 -12.23 -5.05 13.81
N PHE A 247 -13.25 -5.80 14.23
CA PHE A 247 -13.38 -7.22 13.96
C PHE A 247 -14.70 -7.52 13.23
N ASP A 248 -14.64 -8.47 12.29
CA ASP A 248 -15.80 -8.92 11.51
C ASP A 248 -16.07 -10.41 11.74
N PHE A 249 -16.88 -10.70 12.77
CA PHE A 249 -17.36 -12.04 13.08
C PHE A 249 -18.67 -12.40 12.33
N GLY A 250 -18.92 -11.71 11.22
CA GLY A 250 -20.12 -11.88 10.40
C GLY A 250 -21.32 -11.02 10.86
N LYS A 251 -22.46 -11.15 10.16
CA LYS A 251 -23.65 -10.31 10.38
C LYS A 251 -24.33 -10.51 11.74
N ARG A 252 -24.10 -11.64 12.39
CA ARG A 252 -24.80 -12.04 13.64
C ARG A 252 -24.08 -11.59 14.91
N TRP A 253 -22.81 -11.22 14.82
CA TRP A 253 -21.98 -10.87 15.96
C TRP A 253 -21.51 -9.42 15.84
N PRO A 254 -21.84 -8.55 16.81
CA PRO A 254 -21.41 -7.16 16.77
C PRO A 254 -19.89 -7.07 16.93
N ASP A 255 -19.28 -6.04 16.33
CA ASP A 255 -17.89 -5.70 16.61
C ASP A 255 -17.74 -5.35 18.10
N PRO A 256 -16.96 -6.10 18.89
CA PRO A 256 -16.82 -5.82 20.31
C PRO A 256 -16.18 -4.46 20.59
N VAL A 257 -15.44 -3.89 19.64
CA VAL A 257 -14.72 -2.62 19.84
C VAL A 257 -15.64 -1.44 19.54
N TYR A 258 -16.05 -1.24 18.30
CA TYR A 258 -16.92 -0.10 17.94
C TYR A 258 -18.37 -0.30 18.37
N GLY A 259 -18.87 -1.54 18.38
CA GLY A 259 -20.19 -1.86 18.93
C GLY A 259 -20.25 -1.64 20.44
N GLY A 260 -19.19 -2.00 21.17
CA GLY A 260 -19.05 -1.73 22.60
C GLY A 260 -19.02 -0.22 22.92
N ALA A 261 -18.23 0.55 22.16
CA ALA A 261 -18.19 2.01 22.29
C ALA A 261 -19.55 2.67 22.03
N SER A 262 -20.28 2.18 21.02
CA SER A 262 -21.65 2.64 20.70
C SER A 262 -22.65 2.26 21.81
N LEU A 263 -22.51 1.09 22.42
CA LEU A 263 -23.33 0.68 23.56
C LEU A 263 -23.07 1.58 24.78
N LEU A 264 -21.79 1.89 25.07
CA LEU A 264 -21.42 2.82 26.14
C LEU A 264 -21.97 4.23 25.91
N GLN A 265 -21.98 4.72 24.67
CA GLN A 265 -22.64 5.98 24.34
C GLN A 265 -24.14 5.94 24.68
N ARG A 266 -24.84 4.85 24.32
CA ARG A 266 -26.27 4.68 24.65
C ARG A 266 -26.51 4.60 26.15
N LEU A 267 -25.74 3.80 26.87
CA LEU A 267 -25.86 3.62 28.32
C LEU A 267 -25.51 4.91 29.09
N SER A 268 -24.59 5.72 28.57
CA SER A 268 -24.25 7.03 29.15
C SER A 268 -25.19 8.17 28.74
N MET A 269 -26.29 7.87 28.03
CA MET A 269 -27.23 8.86 27.48
C MET A 269 -26.52 9.94 26.63
N GLY A 270 -25.50 9.54 25.87
CA GLY A 270 -24.75 10.44 25.00
C GLY A 270 -23.65 11.26 25.68
N LYS A 271 -23.43 11.11 27.00
CA LYS A 271 -22.33 11.80 27.71
C LYS A 271 -20.95 11.30 27.28
N TRP A 272 -20.85 10.05 26.82
CA TRP A 272 -19.63 9.50 26.23
C TRP A 272 -19.62 9.75 24.72
N ASN A 273 -18.56 10.38 24.20
CA ASN A 273 -18.36 10.56 22.76
C ASN A 273 -17.44 9.43 22.21
N PRO A 274 -17.96 8.50 21.39
CA PRO A 274 -17.15 7.43 20.83
C PRO A 274 -16.19 7.89 19.72
N SER A 275 -16.35 9.11 19.17
CA SER A 275 -15.55 9.56 18.02
C SER A 275 -14.05 9.57 18.33
N ALA A 276 -13.66 10.12 19.49
CA ALA A 276 -12.26 10.17 19.92
C ALA A 276 -11.67 8.77 20.13
N PHE A 277 -12.49 7.81 20.58
CA PHE A 277 -12.08 6.43 20.71
C PHE A 277 -11.89 5.77 19.34
N HIS A 278 -12.82 5.99 18.40
CA HIS A 278 -12.71 5.49 17.02
C HIS A 278 -11.47 6.07 16.32
N ASP A 279 -11.25 7.38 16.42
CA ASP A 279 -10.06 8.05 15.88
C ASP A 279 -8.77 7.42 16.43
N ARG A 280 -8.70 7.17 17.75
CA ARG A 280 -7.55 6.51 18.36
C ARG A 280 -7.32 5.09 17.83
N VAL A 281 -8.38 4.32 17.61
CA VAL A 281 -8.26 2.96 17.08
C VAL A 281 -7.84 2.98 15.61
N ASP A 282 -8.43 3.85 14.79
CA ASP A 282 -8.04 4.04 13.39
C ASP A 282 -6.59 4.49 13.27
N MET A 283 -6.13 5.40 14.14
CA MET A 283 -4.71 5.77 14.24
C MET A 283 -3.82 4.56 14.54
N GLY A 284 -4.26 3.66 15.42
CA GLY A 284 -3.55 2.40 15.69
C GLY A 284 -3.42 1.49 14.46
N MET A 285 -4.47 1.42 13.63
CA MET A 285 -4.43 0.70 12.36
C MET A 285 -3.46 1.35 11.36
N LEU A 286 -3.43 2.68 11.28
CA LEU A 286 -2.48 3.43 10.45
C LEU A 286 -1.03 3.23 10.92
N VAL A 287 -0.77 3.25 12.24
CA VAL A 287 0.54 2.91 12.81
C VAL A 287 0.97 1.52 12.35
N GLN A 288 0.08 0.53 12.45
CA GLN A 288 0.39 -0.82 12.02
C GLN A 288 0.65 -0.92 10.51
N HIS A 289 -0.11 -0.19 9.69
CA HIS A 289 0.15 -0.11 8.25
C HIS A 289 1.54 0.47 7.96
N CYS A 290 1.92 1.57 8.63
CA CYS A 290 3.23 2.19 8.50
C CYS A 290 4.37 1.29 8.97
N ARG A 291 4.16 0.43 9.98
CA ARG A 291 5.17 -0.56 10.42
C ARG A 291 5.44 -1.61 9.36
N VAL A 292 4.40 -2.21 8.78
CA VAL A 292 4.53 -3.20 7.70
C VAL A 292 5.23 -2.56 6.50
N HIS A 293 4.85 -1.33 6.20
CA HIS A 293 5.45 -0.57 5.13
C HIS A 293 6.93 -0.21 5.42
N GLN A 294 7.29 0.18 6.64
CA GLN A 294 8.69 0.43 6.98
C GLN A 294 9.53 -0.85 6.90
N ALA A 295 9.00 -1.99 7.34
CA ALA A 295 9.67 -3.28 7.19
C ALA A 295 9.94 -3.61 5.72
N LEU A 296 8.97 -3.29 4.84
CA LEU A 296 9.16 -3.39 3.39
C LEU A 296 10.34 -2.54 2.91
N MET A 297 10.38 -1.26 3.28
CA MET A 297 11.43 -0.35 2.81
C MET A 297 12.81 -0.71 3.36
N ASP A 298 12.90 -1.10 4.63
CA ASP A 298 14.15 -1.58 5.25
C ASP A 298 14.69 -2.85 4.53
N GLY A 299 13.80 -3.76 4.11
CA GLY A 299 14.18 -4.96 3.36
C GLY A 299 14.59 -4.65 1.92
N VAL A 300 13.82 -3.80 1.24
CA VAL A 300 14.10 -3.35 -0.14
C VAL A 300 15.42 -2.59 -0.22
N GLU A 301 15.79 -1.82 0.80
CA GLU A 301 17.06 -1.07 0.86
C GLU A 301 18.29 -1.94 0.54
N ARG A 302 18.29 -3.20 1.02
CA ARG A 302 19.39 -4.14 0.77
C ARG A 302 19.55 -4.39 -0.73
N VAL A 303 18.46 -4.72 -1.40
CA VAL A 303 18.42 -4.98 -2.85
C VAL A 303 18.72 -3.70 -3.64
N TRP A 304 18.15 -2.59 -3.17
CA TRP A 304 18.22 -1.28 -3.79
C TRP A 304 19.65 -0.73 -3.81
N ARG A 305 20.40 -0.91 -2.72
CA ARG A 305 21.77 -0.44 -2.58
C ARG A 305 22.69 -1.10 -3.60
N ASP A 306 22.55 -2.39 -3.82
CA ASP A 306 23.36 -3.12 -4.80
C ASP A 306 23.04 -2.64 -6.23
N TRP A 307 21.75 -2.45 -6.54
CA TRP A 307 21.30 -2.02 -7.86
C TRP A 307 21.77 -0.61 -8.24
N LEU A 308 21.57 0.37 -7.34
CA LEU A 308 21.94 1.77 -7.60
C LEU A 308 23.42 2.05 -7.38
N GLY A 309 24.08 1.31 -6.49
CA GLY A 309 25.52 1.45 -6.22
C GLY A 309 26.43 0.91 -7.31
N GLY A 310 25.88 0.32 -8.38
CA GLY A 310 26.66 -0.16 -9.52
C GLY A 310 27.37 -1.49 -9.28
N ALA A 311 27.07 -2.19 -8.19
CA ALA A 311 27.53 -3.56 -8.01
C ALA A 311 26.79 -4.44 -9.02
N SER A 312 27.47 -4.84 -10.09
CA SER A 312 27.01 -5.91 -10.97
C SER A 312 26.64 -7.13 -10.11
N THR A 313 25.36 -7.50 -10.16
CA THR A 313 24.73 -8.69 -9.54
C THR A 313 25.69 -9.75 -8.98
N PRO A 314 25.56 -10.12 -7.70
CA PRO A 314 25.88 -11.46 -7.26
C PRO A 314 24.60 -12.31 -7.27
N ASN A 315 24.64 -13.36 -8.10
CA ASN A 315 23.92 -14.63 -8.04
C ASN A 315 22.42 -14.61 -7.66
N SER A 316 21.62 -15.14 -8.59
CA SER A 316 20.43 -15.92 -8.27
C SER A 316 20.66 -16.80 -7.04
N ALA A 317 20.14 -16.38 -5.90
CA ALA A 317 19.98 -17.23 -4.73
C ALA A 317 18.58 -17.83 -4.82
N ARG A 318 18.57 -19.16 -4.88
CA ARG A 318 17.39 -20.03 -4.77
C ARG A 318 16.58 -19.74 -3.51
#